data_AF-A0A7C4TBE8-F1
#
_entry.id   AF-A0A7C4TBE8-F1
#
_cell.length_a   1.000
_cell.length_b   1.000
_cell.length_c   1.000
_cell.angle_alpha   90.00
_cell.angle_beta   90.00
_cell.angle_gamma   90.00
#
_symmetry.space_group_name_H-M   'P 1'
#
loop_
_entity.id
_entity.type
_entity.pdbx_description
1 polymer ?
#
loop_
_entity_poly.entity_id
_entity_poly.type
_entity_poly.pdbx_seq_one_letter_code
_entity_poly.pdbx_strand_id
1 'polypeptide(L)'
;MIPPNVAPPKTIVIRYPGAEEKLRKQYVYQAYRSSAEMAKDRLVPGNRLIVKFNDDTVGEGQAILVETTDLERVTPYDAIVSGYEDLERLKADLRKSILSGTKKPNEAEFWKILFRWL
;
A
#
# COMPACT_ATOMS: atom_id res chain seq x y z
N MET A 1 10.67 -19.97 12.97
CA MET A 1 10.06 -18.85 12.20
C MET A 1 9.55 -17.84 13.22
N ILE A 2 9.95 -16.58 13.15
CA ILE A 2 9.44 -15.55 14.08
C ILE A 2 8.00 -15.22 13.66
N PRO A 3 7.02 -15.23 14.58
CA PRO A 3 5.65 -14.82 14.25
C PRO A 3 5.63 -13.42 13.62
N PRO A 4 4.84 -13.17 12.56
CA PRO A 4 4.84 -11.89 11.85
C PRO A 4 4.62 -10.66 12.74
N ASN A 5 3.85 -10.80 13.81
CA ASN A 5 3.54 -9.75 14.79
C ASN A 5 4.68 -9.47 15.79
N VAL A 6 5.66 -10.37 15.90
CA VAL A 6 6.84 -10.25 16.79
C VAL A 6 8.09 -9.80 16.01
N ALA A 7 8.07 -9.91 14.68
CA ALA A 7 9.15 -9.39 13.84
C ALA A 7 9.25 -7.85 13.93
N PRO A 8 10.45 -7.27 13.66
CA PRO A 8 10.59 -5.82 13.54
C PRO A 8 9.58 -5.24 12.55
N PRO A 9 8.99 -4.06 12.84
CA PRO A 9 7.95 -3.50 12.00
C PRO A 9 8.49 -3.15 10.61
N LYS A 10 7.68 -3.39 9.58
CA LYS A 10 7.98 -3.02 8.20
C LYS A 10 7.50 -1.59 7.93
N THR A 11 8.15 -0.84 7.06
CA THR A 11 7.77 0.57 6.83
C THR A 11 6.94 0.73 5.56
N ILE A 12 5.68 1.16 5.64
CA ILE A 12 4.88 1.58 4.47
C ILE A 12 4.97 3.09 4.33
N VAL A 13 5.28 3.57 3.12
CA VAL A 13 5.36 5.00 2.81
C VAL A 13 4.25 5.37 1.84
N ILE A 14 3.37 6.27 2.25
CA ILE A 14 2.30 6.83 1.43
C ILE A 14 2.74 8.24 0.99
N ARG A 15 2.70 8.49 -0.32
CA ARG A 15 3.20 9.74 -0.91
C ARG A 15 2.12 10.57 -1.60
N TYR A 16 0.96 9.97 -1.86
CA TYR A 16 -0.10 10.65 -2.58
C TYR A 16 -0.69 11.79 -1.71
N PRO A 17 -0.65 13.06 -2.14
CA PRO A 17 -1.07 14.17 -1.27
C PRO A 17 -2.54 14.09 -0.82
N GLY A 18 -3.44 13.70 -1.73
CA GLY A 18 -4.88 13.58 -1.44
C GLY A 18 -5.22 12.50 -0.40
N ALA A 19 -4.27 11.59 -0.12
CA ALA A 19 -4.45 10.51 0.83
C ALA A 19 -4.29 10.94 2.31
N GLU A 20 -3.66 12.08 2.61
CA GLU A 20 -3.25 12.41 3.98
C GLU A 20 -4.43 12.47 4.96
N GLU A 21 -5.50 13.17 4.58
CA GLU A 21 -6.66 13.35 5.45
C GLU A 21 -7.34 11.99 5.75
N LYS A 22 -7.54 11.17 4.71
CA LYS A 22 -8.16 9.85 4.86
C LYS A 22 -7.26 8.91 5.65
N LEU A 23 -5.96 8.92 5.42
CA LEU A 23 -4.99 8.11 6.14
C LEU A 23 -5.12 8.32 7.65
N ARG A 24 -5.21 9.58 8.10
CA ARG A 24 -5.29 9.93 9.52
C ARG A 24 -6.67 9.67 10.15
N LYS A 25 -7.74 9.60 9.36
CA LYS A 25 -9.13 9.47 9.86
C LYS A 25 -9.70 8.06 9.75
N GLN A 26 -9.22 7.25 8.81
CA GLN A 26 -9.78 5.91 8.56
C GLN A 26 -9.13 4.86 9.45
N TYR A 27 -9.95 3.92 9.97
CA TYR A 27 -9.48 2.81 10.80
C TYR A 27 -8.74 1.72 10.00
N VAL A 28 -9.11 1.57 8.71
CA VAL A 28 -8.52 0.64 7.76
C VAL A 28 -8.11 1.41 6.52
N TYR A 29 -6.91 1.12 6.02
CA TYR A 29 -6.34 1.81 4.87
C TYR A 29 -5.67 0.83 3.92
N GLN A 30 -5.62 1.20 2.65
CA GLN A 30 -5.02 0.37 1.60
C GLN A 30 -3.84 1.08 0.93
N ALA A 31 -2.70 0.39 0.89
CA ALA A 31 -1.48 0.84 0.24
C ALA A 31 -1.03 -0.16 -0.84
N TYR A 32 -0.11 0.28 -1.68
CA TYR A 32 0.41 -0.52 -2.78
C TYR A 32 1.92 -0.58 -2.75
N ARG A 33 2.47 -1.68 -3.27
CA ARG A 33 3.91 -1.88 -3.41
C ARG A 33 4.28 -2.57 -4.69
N SER A 34 5.45 -2.23 -5.19
CA SER A 34 6.07 -2.92 -6.32
C SER A 34 6.54 -4.32 -5.90
N SER A 35 6.67 -5.20 -6.89
CA SER A 35 7.22 -6.55 -6.68
C SER A 35 8.67 -6.51 -6.14
N ALA A 36 9.45 -5.46 -6.48
CA ALA A 36 10.79 -5.26 -5.96
C ALA A 36 10.80 -4.95 -4.45
N GLU A 37 9.91 -4.07 -3.99
CA GLU A 37 9.76 -3.76 -2.56
C GLU A 37 9.29 -4.98 -1.77
N MET A 38 8.39 -5.78 -2.35
CA MET A 38 7.87 -6.99 -1.70
C MET A 38 8.90 -8.12 -1.62
N ALA A 39 9.72 -8.30 -2.65
CA ALA A 39 10.82 -9.26 -2.63
C ALA A 39 11.84 -8.95 -1.52
N LYS A 40 12.08 -7.66 -1.26
CA LYS A 40 12.99 -7.20 -0.19
C LYS A 40 12.38 -7.37 1.20
N ASP A 41 11.15 -6.89 1.41
CA ASP A 41 10.59 -6.80 2.75
C ASP A 41 9.88 -8.07 3.21
N ARG A 42 9.41 -8.90 2.27
CA ARG A 42 8.63 -10.14 2.51
C ARG A 42 7.48 -9.89 3.49
N LEU A 43 6.72 -8.84 3.21
CA LEU A 43 5.57 -8.44 4.03
C LEU A 43 4.46 -9.49 3.87
N VAL A 44 3.89 -9.92 5.00
CA VAL A 44 2.82 -10.91 5.09
C VAL A 44 1.75 -10.43 6.07
N PRO A 45 0.53 -11.00 6.02
CA PRO A 45 -0.50 -10.71 7.01
C PRO A 45 0.01 -10.90 8.45
N GLY A 46 -0.40 -10.00 9.34
CA GLY A 46 -0.01 -9.97 10.74
C GLY A 46 1.27 -9.18 11.04
N ASN A 47 2.07 -8.80 10.04
CA ASN A 47 3.23 -7.94 10.26
C ASN A 47 2.83 -6.58 10.85
N ARG A 48 3.58 -6.13 11.86
CA ARG A 48 3.53 -4.75 12.34
C ARG A 48 4.11 -3.81 11.29
N LEU A 49 3.55 -2.63 11.20
CA LEU A 49 3.88 -1.62 10.20
C LEU A 49 4.20 -0.29 10.90
N ILE A 50 5.28 0.36 10.50
CA ILE A 50 5.44 1.80 10.67
C ILE A 50 4.83 2.45 9.44
N VAL A 51 3.82 3.29 9.63
CA VAL A 51 3.15 4.00 8.54
C VAL A 51 3.72 5.40 8.47
N LYS A 52 4.21 5.77 7.29
CA LYS A 52 4.74 7.10 7.00
C LYS A 52 3.91 7.80 5.94
N PHE A 53 3.70 9.09 6.12
CA PHE A 53 3.27 9.99 5.06
C PHE A 53 4.47 10.84 4.64
N ASN A 54 4.95 10.63 3.42
CA ASN A 54 6.28 11.08 2.99
C ASN A 54 7.36 10.62 4.00
N ASP A 55 8.05 11.56 4.66
CA ASP A 55 9.11 11.25 5.62
C ASP A 55 8.62 11.16 7.07
N ASP A 56 7.41 11.64 7.34
CA ASP A 56 6.82 11.74 8.67
C ASP A 56 6.15 10.43 9.09
N THR A 57 6.51 9.93 10.27
CA THR A 57 5.81 8.80 10.89
C THR A 57 4.45 9.27 11.37
N VAL A 58 3.40 8.69 10.81
CA VAL A 58 2.01 9.01 11.17
C VAL A 58 1.42 8.04 12.19
N GLY A 59 2.00 6.85 12.34
CA GLY A 59 1.63 5.90 13.39
C GLY A 59 2.07 4.47 13.09
N GLU A 60 1.51 3.53 13.86
CA GLU A 60 1.74 2.10 13.69
C GLU A 60 0.47 1.39 13.23
N GLY A 61 0.65 0.36 12.41
CA GLY A 61 -0.45 -0.47 11.93
C GLY A 61 -0.11 -1.94 11.89
N GLN A 62 -1.07 -2.74 11.43
CA GLN A 62 -0.89 -4.17 11.20
C GLN A 62 -1.46 -4.55 9.84
N ALA A 63 -0.66 -5.25 9.04
CA ALA A 63 -1.12 -5.82 7.77
C ALA A 63 -2.21 -6.86 8.03
N ILE A 64 -3.35 -6.72 7.35
CA ILE A 64 -4.49 -7.64 7.42
C ILE A 64 -4.52 -8.53 6.18
N LEU A 65 -4.40 -7.90 5.00
CA LEU A 65 -4.42 -8.58 3.72
C LEU A 65 -3.21 -8.13 2.90
N VAL A 66 -2.60 -9.10 2.21
CA VAL A 66 -1.44 -8.89 1.35
C VAL A 66 -1.62 -9.80 0.15
N GLU A 67 -1.96 -9.22 -1.00
CA GLU A 67 -2.30 -9.97 -2.21
C GLU A 67 -1.72 -9.31 -3.47
N THR A 68 -1.59 -10.08 -4.53
CA THR A 68 -1.21 -9.57 -5.85
C THR A 68 -2.43 -9.03 -6.59
N THR A 69 -2.20 -8.02 -7.42
CA THR A 69 -3.22 -7.39 -8.27
C THR A 69 -2.55 -6.78 -9.50
N ASP A 70 -3.36 -6.27 -10.43
CA ASP A 70 -2.95 -5.61 -11.66
C ASP A 70 -3.83 -4.36 -11.90
N LEU A 71 -3.52 -3.56 -12.92
CA LEU A 71 -4.27 -2.32 -13.20
C LEU A 71 -5.71 -2.56 -13.67
N GLU A 72 -6.03 -3.75 -14.18
CA GLU A 72 -7.39 -4.10 -14.61
C GLU A 72 -8.28 -4.43 -13.41
N ARG A 73 -7.70 -5.04 -12.37
CA ARG A 73 -8.38 -5.47 -11.14
C ARG A 73 -8.57 -4.35 -10.11
N VAL A 74 -7.92 -3.20 -10.27
CA VAL A 74 -8.16 -2.04 -9.39
C VAL A 74 -9.55 -1.46 -9.66
N THR A 75 -10.33 -1.33 -8.59
CA THR A 75 -11.72 -0.87 -8.62
C THR A 75 -11.89 0.55 -8.08
N PRO A 76 -13.03 1.23 -8.32
CA PRO A 76 -13.33 2.51 -7.68
C PRO A 76 -13.34 2.43 -6.14
N TYR A 77 -13.71 1.28 -5.57
CA TYR A 77 -13.69 1.08 -4.13
C TYR A 77 -12.26 1.13 -3.57
N ASP A 78 -11.30 0.58 -4.31
CA ASP A 78 -9.89 0.66 -3.95
C ASP A 78 -9.40 2.10 -3.87
N ALA A 79 -9.81 2.96 -4.81
CA ALA A 79 -9.50 4.39 -4.77
C ALA A 79 -10.03 5.04 -3.48
N ILE A 80 -11.26 4.73 -3.09
CA ILE A 80 -11.89 5.29 -1.88
C ILE A 80 -11.10 4.92 -0.62
N VAL A 81 -10.77 3.63 -0.46
CA VAL A 81 -10.05 3.08 0.71
C VAL A 81 -8.58 3.50 0.73
N SER A 82 -7.97 3.70 -0.44
CA SER A 82 -6.58 4.14 -0.57
C SER A 82 -6.40 5.65 -0.58
N GLY A 83 -7.44 6.43 -0.30
CA GLY A 83 -7.30 7.88 -0.15
C GLY A 83 -7.45 8.71 -1.42
N TYR A 84 -7.73 8.09 -2.57
CA TYR A 84 -7.84 8.77 -3.85
C TYR A 84 -9.25 9.34 -4.08
N GLU A 85 -9.32 10.32 -4.96
CA GLU A 85 -10.54 11.00 -5.40
C GLU A 85 -11.34 10.09 -6.34
N ASP A 86 -10.65 9.41 -7.25
CA ASP A 86 -11.24 8.52 -8.26
C ASP A 86 -10.26 7.43 -8.71
N LEU A 87 -10.78 6.50 -9.51
CA LEU A 87 -10.01 5.37 -10.05
C LEU A 87 -8.88 5.82 -11.00
N GLU A 88 -9.10 6.89 -11.77
CA GLU A 88 -8.12 7.37 -12.74
C GLU A 88 -6.89 7.96 -12.02
N ARG A 89 -7.10 8.71 -10.94
CA ARG A 89 -6.02 9.23 -10.08
C ARG A 89 -5.23 8.11 -9.44
N LEU A 90 -5.90 7.09 -8.93
CA LEU A 90 -5.24 5.90 -8.39
C LEU A 90 -4.39 5.20 -9.46
N LYS A 91 -4.96 4.90 -10.63
CA LYS A 91 -4.22 4.22 -11.71
C LYS A 91 -3.06 5.07 -12.24
N ALA A 92 -3.21 6.40 -12.29
CA ALA A 92 -2.16 7.31 -12.69
C ALA A 92 -1.00 7.31 -11.68
N ASP A 93 -1.28 7.35 -10.38
CA ASP A 93 -0.23 7.26 -9.36
C ASP A 93 0.47 5.90 -9.42
N LEU A 94 -0.27 4.79 -9.46
CA LEU A 94 0.30 3.44 -9.55
C LEU A 94 1.25 3.28 -10.73
N ARG A 95 0.91 3.83 -11.90
CA ARG A 95 1.80 3.83 -13.08
C ARG A 95 3.10 4.59 -12.82
N LYS A 96 3.03 5.71 -12.11
CA LYS A 96 4.16 6.58 -11.82
C LYS A 96 5.03 6.09 -10.65
N SER A 97 4.42 5.52 -9.62
CA SER A 97 5.06 5.21 -8.34
C SER A 97 5.43 3.72 -8.22
N ILE A 98 4.51 2.82 -8.58
CA ILE A 98 4.65 1.37 -8.38
C ILE A 98 5.19 0.66 -9.63
N LEU A 99 4.73 1.09 -10.80
CA LEU A 99 5.00 0.43 -12.09
C LEU A 99 6.02 1.19 -12.95
N SER A 100 6.69 2.19 -12.36
CA SER A 100 7.72 2.96 -13.04
C SER A 100 8.84 2.04 -13.55
N GLY A 101 9.21 2.22 -14.82
CA GLY A 101 10.23 1.39 -15.48
C GLY A 101 9.74 0.03 -15.97
N THR A 102 8.47 -0.34 -15.75
CA THR A 102 7.90 -1.59 -16.27
C THR A 102 7.55 -1.45 -17.76
N LYS A 103 8.04 -2.38 -18.59
CA LYS A 103 7.80 -2.37 -20.05
C LYS A 103 6.32 -2.51 -20.43
N LYS A 104 5.54 -3.23 -19.63
CA LYS A 104 4.10 -3.46 -19.84
C LYS A 104 3.30 -3.18 -18.56
N PRO A 105 3.06 -1.91 -18.21
CA PRO A 105 2.43 -1.56 -16.94
C PRO A 105 1.03 -2.16 -16.74
N ASN A 106 0.26 -2.37 -17.82
CA ASN A 106 -1.09 -2.93 -17.71
C ASN A 106 -1.11 -4.43 -17.41
N GLU A 107 -0.06 -5.18 -17.77
CA GLU A 107 0.06 -6.63 -17.52
C GLU A 107 0.89 -6.92 -16.25
N ALA A 108 1.42 -5.89 -15.59
CA ALA A 108 2.37 -6.05 -14.51
C ALA A 108 1.67 -6.22 -13.16
N GLU A 109 1.99 -7.33 -12.49
CA GLU A 109 1.51 -7.56 -11.14
C GLU A 109 2.25 -6.70 -10.11
N PHE A 110 1.48 -6.19 -9.16
CA PHE A 110 1.95 -5.48 -7.98
C PHE A 110 1.13 -5.92 -6.76
N TRP A 111 1.48 -5.39 -5.59
CA TRP A 111 0.89 -5.85 -4.34
C TRP A 111 -0.04 -4.82 -3.74
N LYS A 112 -1.19 -5.29 -3.29
CA LYS A 112 -2.20 -4.56 -2.52
C LYS A 112 -2.09 -4.99 -1.06
N ILE A 113 -2.00 -4.00 -0.17
CA ILE A 113 -1.82 -4.19 1.26
C ILE A 113 -2.95 -3.46 1.99
N LEU A 114 -3.83 -4.23 2.63
CA LEU A 114 -4.82 -3.68 3.56
C LEU A 114 -4.24 -3.73 4.97
N PHE A 115 -4.30 -2.63 5.69
CA PHE A 115 -3.87 -2.56 7.09
C PHE A 115 -4.85 -1.78 7.95
N ARG A 116 -4.80 -2.03 9.26
CA ARG A 116 -5.49 -1.21 10.27
C ARG A 116 -4.48 -0.53 11.18
N TRP A 117 -4.91 0.55 11.82
CA TRP A 117 -4.15 1.17 12.91
C TRP A 117 -4.09 0.26 14.15
N LEU A 118 -3.01 0.42 14.93
CA LEU A 118 -2.82 -0.19 16.25
C LEU A 118 -2.96 0.87 17.35
#